data_AF-A0A8R1I061-F1
#
_entry.id   AF-A0A8R1I061-F1
#
_cell.length_a   1.000
_cell.length_b   1.000
_cell.length_c   1.000
_cell.angle_alpha   90.00
_cell.angle_beta   90.00
_cell.angle_gamma   90.00
#
_symmetry.space_group_name_H-M   'P 1'
#
loop_
_entity.id
_entity.type
_entity.pdbx_description
1 polymer ?
#
loop_
_entity_poly.entity_id
_entity_poly.type
_entity_poly.pdbx_seq_one_letter_code
_entity_poly.pdbx_strand_id
1 'polypeptide(L)'
;MHTQIYNNYKTCFPKTDRHVGFQLLHIVKALVEKGERSQAMPYAFDAMNIFEVCFGLDHPYYLQTLALWTYLEKEIPKSTEELVQLTNFADNRPVDIVSLLARANMLSATTPPSIVAAK
;
A
#
# COMPACT_ATOMS: atom_id res chain seq x y z
N MET A 1 -8.08 -18.32 22.97
CA MET A 1 -7.46 -19.27 22.01
C MET A 1 -7.20 -18.64 20.64
N HIS A 2 -8.18 -17.97 20.01
CA HIS A 2 -8.00 -17.33 18.68
C HIS A 2 -6.96 -16.19 18.64
N THR A 3 -6.88 -15.34 19.67
CA THR A 3 -5.88 -14.25 19.75
C THR A 3 -4.44 -14.76 19.82
N GLN A 4 -4.22 -15.95 20.40
CA GLN A 4 -2.90 -16.56 20.53
C GLN A 4 -2.42 -17.17 19.21
N ILE A 5 -3.32 -17.76 18.42
CA ILE A 5 -3.03 -18.24 17.06
C ILE A 5 -2.72 -17.06 16.12
N TYR A 6 -3.51 -15.99 16.20
CA TYR A 6 -3.29 -14.76 15.43
C TYR A 6 -1.95 -14.07 15.76
N ASN A 7 -1.60 -14.00 17.06
CA ASN A 7 -0.33 -13.43 17.50
C ASN A 7 0.88 -14.31 17.14
N ASN A 8 0.73 -15.64 17.14
CA ASN A 8 1.76 -16.58 16.68
C ASN A 8 1.97 -16.53 15.16
N TYR A 9 0.92 -16.29 14.38
CA TYR A 9 1.03 -16.12 12.93
C TYR A 9 1.79 -14.83 12.54
N LYS A 10 1.63 -13.76 13.32
CA LYS A 10 2.37 -12.49 13.18
C LYS A 10 3.86 -12.61 13.53
N THR A 11 4.25 -13.61 14.33
CA THR A 11 5.63 -13.83 14.82
C THR A 11 6.50 -14.69 13.91
N CYS A 12 5.96 -15.29 12.82
CA CYS A 12 6.67 -16.27 12.00
C CYS A 12 7.22 -15.76 10.65
N PHE A 13 7.26 -14.46 10.36
CA PHE A 13 7.84 -13.98 9.08
C PHE A 13 8.64 -12.67 9.20
N PRO A 14 9.76 -12.53 8.46
CA PRO A 14 10.38 -11.24 8.17
C PRO A 14 9.45 -10.22 7.46
N LYS A 15 8.28 -10.69 6.97
CA LYS A 15 7.23 -9.88 6.33
C LYS A 15 6.41 -8.99 7.30
N THR A 16 6.64 -9.09 8.61
CA THR A 16 5.99 -8.21 9.61
C THR A 16 6.94 -7.19 10.23
N ASP A 17 8.21 -7.16 9.80
CA ASP A 17 9.16 -6.14 10.24
C ASP A 17 9.08 -4.91 9.32
N ARG A 18 8.49 -3.82 9.85
CA ARG A 18 8.42 -2.54 9.15
C ARG A 18 9.79 -2.03 8.68
N HIS A 19 10.87 -2.34 9.40
CA HIS A 19 12.23 -1.91 9.04
C HIS A 19 12.70 -2.53 7.72
N VAL A 20 12.29 -3.78 7.44
CA VAL A 20 12.52 -4.43 6.15
C VAL A 20 11.81 -3.65 5.04
N GLY A 21 10.56 -3.21 5.27
CA GLY A 21 9.83 -2.36 4.32
C GLY A 21 10.60 -1.09 3.94
N PHE A 22 11.17 -0.38 4.92
CA PHE A 22 12.00 0.80 4.66
C PHE A 22 13.33 0.47 3.94
N GLN A 23 13.97 -0.66 4.27
CA GLN A 23 15.18 -1.11 3.58
C GLN A 23 14.91 -1.43 2.11
N LEU A 24 13.78 -2.08 1.82
CA LEU A 24 13.33 -2.34 0.45
C LEU A 24 13.13 -1.03 -0.32
N LEU A 25 12.57 0.00 0.30
CA LEU A 25 12.44 1.32 -0.33
C LEU A 25 13.79 1.99 -0.65
N HIS A 26 14.83 1.77 0.16
CA HIS A 26 16.18 2.23 -0.20
C HIS A 26 16.72 1.52 -1.44
N ILE A 27 16.45 0.21 -1.58
CA ILE A 27 16.81 -0.56 -2.79
C ILE A 27 16.03 -0.02 -4.00
N VAL A 28 14.72 0.20 -3.84
CA VAL A 28 13.86 0.77 -4.90
C VAL A 28 14.40 2.13 -5.35
N LYS A 29 14.71 3.02 -4.41
CA LYS A 29 15.29 4.34 -4.70
C LYS A 29 16.57 4.21 -5.53
N ALA A 30 17.52 3.38 -5.09
CA ALA A 30 18.80 3.20 -5.76
C ALA A 30 18.64 2.64 -7.18
N LEU A 31 17.70 1.71 -7.39
CA LEU A 31 17.40 1.16 -8.72
C LEU A 31 16.72 2.18 -9.63
N VAL A 32 15.77 2.96 -9.11
CA VAL A 32 15.11 4.04 -9.85
C VAL A 32 16.10 5.11 -10.28
N GLU A 33 17.02 5.53 -9.40
CA GLU A 33 18.09 6.48 -9.72
C GLU A 33 19.05 5.97 -10.80
N LYS A 34 19.24 4.64 -10.91
CA LYS A 34 20.01 3.99 -11.98
C LYS A 34 19.21 3.77 -13.28
N GLY A 35 17.91 4.06 -13.29
CA GLY A 35 17.02 3.76 -14.41
C GLY A 35 16.58 2.30 -14.49
N GLU A 36 16.90 1.46 -13.50
CA GLU A 36 16.59 0.03 -13.44
C GLU A 36 15.17 -0.23 -12.88
N ARG A 37 14.17 0.45 -13.47
CA ARG A 37 12.79 0.49 -12.94
C ARG A 37 12.13 -0.90 -12.85
N SER A 38 12.36 -1.77 -13.83
CA SER A 38 11.81 -3.13 -13.84
C SER A 38 12.35 -3.99 -12.69
N GLN A 39 13.61 -3.77 -12.27
CA GLN A 39 14.19 -4.46 -11.10
C GLN A 39 13.66 -3.88 -9.78
N ALA A 40 13.28 -2.61 -9.76
CA ALA A 40 12.72 -1.95 -8.57
C ALA A 40 11.31 -2.44 -8.21
N MET A 41 10.51 -2.81 -9.22
CA MET A 41 9.11 -3.22 -9.08
C MET A 41 8.86 -4.30 -8.00
N PRO A 42 9.54 -5.47 -8.00
CA PRO A 42 9.28 -6.50 -6.99
C PRO A 42 9.59 -6.04 -5.56
N TYR A 43 10.62 -5.20 -5.37
CA TYR A 43 10.93 -4.65 -4.05
C TYR A 43 9.88 -3.64 -3.56
N ALA A 44 9.31 -2.84 -4.47
CA ALA A 44 8.21 -1.95 -4.14
C ALA A 44 6.95 -2.73 -3.75
N PHE A 45 6.66 -3.84 -4.44
CA PHE A 45 5.57 -4.76 -4.10
C PHE A 45 5.74 -5.37 -2.71
N ASP A 46 6.93 -5.90 -2.40
CA ASP A 46 7.21 -6.49 -1.08
C ASP A 46 7.11 -5.43 0.04
N ALA A 47 7.61 -4.21 -0.18
CA ALA A 47 7.50 -3.12 0.77
C ALA A 47 6.03 -2.73 1.02
N MET A 48 5.22 -2.63 -0.03
CA MET A 48 3.78 -2.35 0.06
C MET A 48 3.07 -3.39 0.93
N ASN A 49 3.31 -4.67 0.70
CA ASN A 49 2.69 -5.76 1.46
C ASN A 49 3.09 -5.72 2.95
N ILE A 50 4.35 -5.40 3.25
CA ILE A 50 4.80 -5.22 4.64
C ILE A 50 4.05 -4.04 5.28
N PHE A 51 3.92 -2.92 4.58
CA PHE A 51 3.23 -1.74 5.13
C PHE A 51 1.74 -1.96 5.30
N GLU A 52 1.08 -2.70 4.42
CA GLU A 52 -0.31 -3.12 4.60
C GLU A 52 -0.47 -3.89 5.92
N VAL A 53 0.37 -4.91 6.14
CA VAL A 53 0.29 -5.77 7.33
C VAL A 53 0.66 -5.02 8.62
N CYS A 54 1.64 -4.10 8.55
CA CYS A 54 2.12 -3.37 9.70
C CYS A 54 1.23 -2.19 10.10
N PHE A 55 0.66 -1.48 9.13
CA PHE A 55 0.02 -0.18 9.34
C PHE A 55 -1.43 -0.09 8.91
N GLY A 56 -1.89 -0.98 8.01
CA GLY A 56 -3.23 -0.92 7.43
C GLY A 56 -3.31 -0.15 6.12
N LEU A 57 -4.46 -0.29 5.45
CA LEU A 57 -4.71 0.25 4.10
C LEU A 57 -4.86 1.78 4.08
N ASP A 58 -5.30 2.38 5.19
CA ASP A 58 -5.48 3.82 5.37
C ASP A 58 -4.18 4.56 5.68
N HIS A 59 -3.09 3.82 5.95
CA HIS A 59 -1.83 4.42 6.31
C HIS A 59 -1.10 5.01 5.09
N PRO A 60 -0.56 6.25 5.18
CA PRO A 60 0.13 6.90 4.05
C PRO A 60 1.31 6.08 3.52
N TYR A 61 2.02 5.34 4.37
CA TYR A 61 3.11 4.47 3.91
C TYR A 61 2.64 3.39 2.94
N TYR A 62 1.50 2.75 3.23
CA TYR A 62 0.90 1.79 2.31
C TYR A 62 0.47 2.48 1.02
N LEU A 63 -0.32 3.56 1.11
CA LEU A 63 -0.88 4.24 -0.06
C LEU A 63 0.19 4.82 -0.99
N GLN A 64 1.23 5.43 -0.43
CA GLN A 64 2.32 6.01 -1.21
C GLN A 64 3.18 4.91 -1.86
N THR A 65 3.40 3.79 -1.18
CA THR A 65 4.14 2.65 -1.75
C THR A 65 3.31 1.89 -2.79
N LEU A 66 1.99 1.80 -2.60
CA LEU A 66 1.03 1.29 -3.57
C LEU A 66 1.07 2.13 -4.87
N ALA A 67 1.10 3.46 -4.74
CA ALA A 67 1.26 4.35 -5.90
C ALA A 67 2.60 4.11 -6.61
N LEU A 68 3.71 4.02 -5.87
CA LEU A 68 5.03 3.75 -6.42
C LEU A 68 5.07 2.42 -7.19
N TRP A 69 4.61 1.34 -6.57
CA TRP A 69 4.52 0.04 -7.21
C TRP A 69 3.64 0.08 -8.46
N THR A 70 2.49 0.75 -8.41
CA THR A 70 1.57 0.87 -9.57
C THR A 70 2.24 1.59 -10.75
N TYR A 71 2.97 2.68 -10.50
CA TYR A 71 3.70 3.38 -11.56
C TYR A 71 4.78 2.49 -12.19
N LEU A 72 5.49 1.70 -11.37
CA LEU A 72 6.52 0.77 -11.85
C LEU A 72 5.92 -0.42 -12.60
N GLU A 73 4.81 -0.99 -12.12
CA GLU A 73 4.17 -2.19 -12.69
C GLU A 73 3.43 -1.89 -14.00
N LYS A 74 2.78 -0.71 -14.10
CA LYS A 74 2.08 -0.27 -15.31
C LYS A 74 2.97 0.49 -16.30
N GLU A 75 4.25 0.67 -15.97
CA GLU A 75 5.21 1.47 -16.76
C GLU A 75 4.68 2.88 -17.10
N ILE A 76 3.91 3.46 -16.18
CA ILE A 76 3.30 4.78 -16.38
C ILE A 76 4.42 5.82 -16.40
N PRO A 77 4.44 6.75 -17.37
CA PRO A 77 5.50 7.74 -17.48
C PRO A 77 5.55 8.66 -16.25
N LYS A 78 6.64 8.52 -15.49
CA LYS A 78 7.02 9.39 -14.36
C LYS A 78 8.49 9.71 -14.42
N SER A 79 8.84 10.92 -13.99
CA SER A 79 10.25 11.33 -13.82
C SER A 79 10.89 10.53 -12.68
N THR A 80 12.23 10.45 -12.70
CA THR A 80 12.99 9.78 -11.63
C THR A 80 12.76 10.49 -10.29
N GLU A 81 12.69 11.82 -10.31
CA GLU A 81 12.44 12.66 -9.13
C GLU A 81 11.07 12.36 -8.50
N GLU A 82 10.01 12.26 -9.31
CA GLU A 82 8.67 11.92 -8.82
C GLU A 82 8.63 10.52 -8.18
N LEU A 83 9.31 9.53 -8.78
CA LEU A 83 9.36 8.18 -8.22
C LEU A 83 10.18 8.12 -6.92
N VAL A 84 11.31 8.83 -6.85
CA VAL A 84 12.12 8.92 -5.63
C VAL A 84 11.39 9.67 -4.51
N GLN A 85 10.56 10.67 -4.84
CA GLN A 85 9.71 11.31 -3.84
C GLN A 85 8.76 10.31 -3.17
N LEU A 86 8.25 9.32 -3.91
CA LEU A 86 7.39 8.29 -3.34
C LEU A 86 8.10 7.35 -2.37
N THR A 87 9.44 7.29 -2.34
CA THR A 87 10.17 6.53 -1.31
C THR A 87 10.40 7.33 -0.01
N ASN A 88 10.06 8.61 0.02
CA ASN A 88 10.25 9.49 1.17
C ASN A 88 8.90 9.85 1.80
N PHE A 89 8.70 9.45 3.06
CA PHE A 89 7.44 9.74 3.74
C PHE A 89 7.53 11.03 4.56
N ALA A 90 6.60 11.94 4.33
CA ALA A 90 6.52 13.22 5.05
C ALA A 90 5.42 13.26 6.12
N ASP A 91 4.40 12.41 5.99
CA ASP A 91 3.23 12.38 6.86
C ASP A 91 2.92 10.94 7.29
N ASN A 92 2.42 10.80 8.52
CA ASN A 92 2.03 9.53 9.14
C ASN A 92 0.56 9.53 9.58
N ARG A 93 -0.20 10.58 9.26
CA ARG A 93 -1.63 10.67 9.56
C ARG A 93 -2.41 9.73 8.63
N PRO A 94 -3.26 8.86 9.17
CA PRO A 94 -4.14 8.02 8.36
C PRO A 94 -5.01 8.86 7.43
N VAL A 95 -5.26 8.32 6.25
CA VAL A 95 -6.08 8.95 5.22
C VAL A 95 -7.48 8.35 5.28
N ASP A 96 -8.50 9.20 5.35
CA ASP A 96 -9.89 8.74 5.25
C ASP A 96 -10.22 8.38 3.79
N ILE A 97 -9.93 7.12 3.45
CA ILE A 97 -10.17 6.57 2.12
C ILE A 97 -11.66 6.61 1.76
N VAL A 98 -12.55 6.37 2.72
CA VAL A 98 -14.00 6.32 2.47
C VAL A 98 -14.48 7.70 2.02
N SER A 99 -14.09 8.75 2.72
CA SER A 99 -14.42 10.13 2.33
C SER A 99 -13.82 10.51 0.98
N LEU A 100 -12.60 10.04 0.66
CA LEU A 100 -12.00 10.28 -0.66
C LEU A 100 -12.76 9.57 -1.79
N LEU A 101 -13.13 8.31 -1.59
CA LEU A 101 -13.90 7.53 -2.56
C LEU A 101 -15.31 8.10 -2.75
N ALA A 102 -15.94 8.56 -1.67
CA ALA A 102 -17.24 9.25 -1.71
C ALA A 102 -17.14 10.51 -2.59
N ARG A 103 -16.12 11.34 -2.35
CA ARG A 103 -15.86 12.56 -3.13
C ARG A 103 -15.55 12.27 -4.60
N ALA A 104 -14.95 11.12 -4.88
CA ALA A 104 -14.65 10.67 -6.24
C ALA A 104 -15.84 9.98 -6.95
N ASN A 105 -17.02 9.92 -6.31
CA ASN A 105 -18.20 9.17 -6.79
C ASN A 105 -17.89 7.68 -7.08
N MET A 106 -16.96 7.09 -6.33
CA MET A 106 -16.54 5.69 -6.48
C MET A 106 -17.25 4.74 -5.50
N LEU A 107 -18.02 5.26 -4.55
CA LEU A 107 -18.89 4.46 -3.72
C LEU A 107 -20.19 4.20 -4.50
N SER A 108 -20.55 2.93 -4.70
CA SER A 108 -21.87 2.60 -5.22
C SER A 108 -22.93 3.02 -4.20
N ALA A 109 -24.05 3.58 -4.68
CA ALA A 109 -25.22 3.75 -3.83
C ALA A 109 -25.63 2.37 -3.32
N THR A 110 -25.49 2.12 -2.03
CA THR A 110 -26.03 0.93 -1.40
C THR A 110 -27.54 1.00 -1.52
N THR A 111 -28.10 0.37 -2.56
CA THR A 111 -29.53 0.09 -2.63
C THR A 111 -29.85 -0.79 -1.42
N PRO A 112 -30.70 -0.37 -0.48
CA PRO A 112 -31.07 -1.25 0.63
C PRO A 112 -31.76 -2.49 0.04
N PRO A 113 -31.57 -3.69 0.63
CA PRO A 113 -32.22 -4.89 0.15
C PRO A 113 -33.73 -4.68 0.19
N SER A 114 -34.37 -4.80 -0.98
CA SER A 114 -35.82 -4.79 -1.11
C SER A 114 -36.37 -5.88 -0.19
N ILE A 115 -37.02 -5.49 0.91
CA ILE A 115 -37.78 -6.43 1.74
C ILE A 115 -38.90 -6.95 0.86
N VAL A 116 -38.73 -8.18 0.36
CA VAL A 116 -39.83 -8.93 -0.25
C VAL A 116 -40.76 -9.29 0.90
N ALA A 117 -41.78 -8.47 1.12
CA ALA A 117 -42.92 -8.82 1.94
C ALA A 117 -43.65 -9.98 1.24
N ALA A 118 -43.43 -11.20 1.72
CA ALA A 118 -44.23 -12.35 1.34
C ALA A 118 -45.64 -12.16 1.92
N LYS A 119 -46.62 -12.16 1.01
CA LYS A 119 -48.05 -12.25 1.30
C LYS A 119 -48.43 -13.61 1.86
#